data_AF-A0A7I7X292-F1
#
_entry.id   AF-A0A7I7X292-F1
#
_cell.length_a   1.000
_cell.length_b   1.000
_cell.length_c   1.000
_cell.angle_alpha   90.00
_cell.angle_beta   90.00
_cell.angle_gamma   90.00
#
_symmetry.space_group_name_H-M   'P 1'
#
loop_
_entity.id
_entity.type
_entity.pdbx_description
1 polymer ?
#
loop_
_entity_poly.entity_id
_entity_poly.type
_entity_poly.pdbx_seq_one_letter_code
_entity_poly.pdbx_strand_id
1 'polypeptide(L)'
;MTSPALRVTPVSLRTLAQRCAALSGQVAPALPAASGSAWQSSGAAARTTNVATSMAATALRSRMTASSAKLATAAHEYETMDNNGAAALAAVPQGGGRFTPLVPRGTGVDGGAAGGLGTPR
;
A
#
# COMPACT_ATOMS: atom_id res chain seq x y z
N MET A 1 -21.42 -12.65 -5.59
CA MET A 1 -20.42 -11.87 -6.34
C MET A 1 -19.14 -11.84 -5.52
N THR A 2 -18.09 -12.52 -5.97
CA THR A 2 -16.77 -12.45 -5.32
C THR A 2 -16.09 -11.15 -5.74
N SER A 3 -15.87 -10.24 -4.80
CA SER A 3 -15.04 -9.06 -5.05
C SER A 3 -13.67 -9.52 -5.54
N PRO A 4 -13.14 -8.98 -6.65
CA PRO A 4 -11.79 -9.32 -7.07
C PRO A 4 -10.83 -8.97 -5.94
N ALA A 5 -10.02 -9.93 -5.52
CA ALA A 5 -9.02 -9.70 -4.47
C ALA A 5 -8.03 -8.65 -4.96
N LEU A 6 -7.97 -7.52 -4.25
CA LEU A 6 -6.99 -6.48 -4.52
C LEU A 6 -5.61 -7.03 -4.17
N ARG A 7 -4.80 -7.39 -5.18
CA ARG A 7 -3.38 -7.66 -4.94
C ARG A 7 -2.70 -6.34 -4.62
N VAL A 8 -2.26 -6.17 -3.37
CA VAL A 8 -1.59 -4.95 -2.91
C VAL A 8 -0.14 -4.97 -3.39
N THR A 9 0.13 -4.29 -4.49
CA THR A 9 1.48 -4.01 -4.98
C THR A 9 1.59 -2.51 -5.26
N PRO A 10 2.79 -1.91 -5.23
CA PRO A 10 2.93 -0.48 -5.54
C PRO A 10 2.31 -0.09 -6.89
N VAL A 11 2.46 -0.96 -7.90
CA VAL A 11 1.88 -0.76 -9.24
C VAL A 11 0.36 -0.80 -9.22
N SER A 12 -0.27 -1.74 -8.50
CA SER A 12 -1.73 -1.83 -8.42
C SER A 12 -2.34 -0.65 -7.67
N LEU A 13 -1.68 -0.18 -6.61
CA LEU A 13 -2.07 1.00 -5.84
C LEU A 13 -1.97 2.28 -6.68
N ARG A 14 -0.88 2.47 -7.44
CA ARG A 14 -0.75 3.59 -8.39
C ARG A 14 -1.81 3.55 -9.49
N THR A 15 -2.07 2.38 -10.05
CA THR A 15 -3.12 2.20 -11.05
C THR A 15 -4.49 2.60 -10.50
N LEU A 16 -4.79 2.18 -9.26
CA LEU A 16 -6.05 2.54 -8.60
C LEU A 16 -6.11 4.03 -8.28
N ALA A 17 -5.02 4.63 -7.83
CA ALA A 17 -4.92 6.08 -7.60
C ALA A 17 -5.25 6.86 -8.87
N GLN A 18 -4.61 6.51 -9.99
CA GLN A 18 -4.87 7.13 -11.30
C GLN A 18 -6.34 6.99 -11.72
N ARG A 19 -6.95 5.83 -11.50
CA ARG A 19 -8.39 5.63 -11.77
C ARG A 19 -9.26 6.52 -10.88
N CYS A 20 -8.96 6.63 -9.60
CA CYS A 20 -9.68 7.53 -8.69
C CYS A 20 -9.55 9.00 -9.11
N ALA A 21 -8.36 9.44 -9.54
CA ALA A 21 -8.14 10.80 -10.05
C ALA A 21 -8.89 11.05 -11.37
N ALA A 22 -8.88 10.08 -12.30
CA ALA A 22 -9.62 10.20 -13.55
C ALA A 22 -11.14 10.25 -13.30
N LEU A 23 -11.65 9.39 -12.41
CA LEU A 23 -13.06 9.39 -12.02
C LEU A 23 -13.47 10.68 -11.33
N SER A 24 -12.60 11.29 -10.51
CA SER A 24 -12.89 12.57 -9.88
C SER A 24 -13.02 13.71 -10.89
N GLY A 25 -12.22 13.69 -11.96
CA GLY A 25 -12.33 14.59 -13.11
C GLY A 25 -13.59 14.37 -13.96
N GLN A 26 -14.15 13.16 -13.96
CA GLN A 26 -15.36 12.81 -14.71
C GLN A 26 -16.67 13.13 -13.97
N VAL A 27 -16.62 13.37 -12.64
CA VAL A 27 -17.81 13.86 -11.92
C VAL A 27 -18.20 15.19 -12.52
N ALA A 28 -19.43 15.30 -13.00
CA ALA A 28 -19.94 16.50 -13.65
C ALA A 28 -19.69 17.77 -12.80
N PRO A 29 -19.40 18.92 -13.44
CA PRO A 29 -19.36 20.19 -12.74
C PRO A 29 -20.70 20.47 -12.05
N ALA A 30 -20.68 21.24 -10.96
CA ALA A 30 -21.90 21.71 -10.32
C ALA A 30 -22.80 22.38 -11.36
N LEU A 31 -24.06 21.94 -11.45
CA LEU A 31 -25.02 22.55 -12.36
C LEU A 31 -25.32 23.98 -11.89
N PRO A 32 -25.41 24.96 -12.81
CA PRO A 32 -25.84 26.30 -12.45
C PRO A 32 -27.23 26.25 -11.82
N ALA A 33 -27.47 27.16 -10.86
CA ALA A 33 -28.78 27.28 -10.22
C ALA A 33 -29.84 27.56 -11.29
N ALA A 34 -30.84 26.67 -11.42
CA ALA A 34 -31.90 26.84 -12.39
C ALA A 34 -32.68 28.14 -12.10
N SER A 35 -32.84 28.97 -13.12
CA SER A 35 -33.54 30.26 -13.05
C SER A 35 -35.07 30.10 -13.04
N GLY A 36 -35.62 29.18 -12.25
CA GLY A 36 -37.07 29.08 -12.03
C GLY A 36 -37.52 30.14 -11.01
N SER A 37 -38.65 30.82 -11.22
CA SER A 37 -39.18 31.78 -10.23
C SER A 37 -39.38 31.10 -8.88
N ALA A 38 -38.86 31.68 -7.79
CA ALA A 38 -38.94 31.11 -6.43
C ALA A 38 -40.39 31.02 -5.90
N TRP A 39 -41.32 31.76 -6.53
CA TRP A 39 -42.74 31.72 -6.21
C TRP A 39 -43.46 30.49 -6.80
N GLN A 40 -42.85 29.81 -7.77
CA GLN A 40 -43.35 28.52 -8.24
C GLN A 40 -42.73 27.40 -7.41
N SER A 41 -43.57 26.60 -6.76
CA SER A 41 -43.15 25.45 -5.93
C SER A 41 -42.17 24.53 -6.69
N SER A 42 -42.43 24.25 -7.98
CA SER A 42 -41.55 23.46 -8.83
C SER A 42 -40.18 24.11 -9.08
N GLY A 43 -40.12 25.45 -9.17
CA GLY A 43 -38.88 26.19 -9.34
C GLY A 43 -38.02 26.21 -8.07
N ALA A 44 -38.65 26.33 -6.90
CA ALA A 44 -37.97 26.21 -5.62
C ALA A 44 -37.43 24.78 -5.40
N ALA A 45 -38.22 23.75 -5.70
CA ALA A 45 -37.80 22.35 -5.62
C ALA A 45 -36.63 22.04 -6.58
N ALA A 46 -36.67 22.51 -7.82
CA ALA A 46 -35.56 22.32 -8.76
C ALA A 46 -34.26 22.97 -8.28
N ARG A 47 -34.33 24.17 -7.67
CA ARG A 47 -33.16 24.86 -7.09
C ARG A 47 -32.56 24.06 -5.93
N THR A 48 -33.37 23.54 -5.00
CA THR A 48 -32.87 22.76 -3.86
C THR A 48 -32.24 21.45 -4.32
N THR A 49 -32.84 20.76 -5.30
CA THR A 49 -32.26 19.56 -5.91
C THR A 49 -30.92 19.87 -6.57
N ASN A 50 -30.81 20.94 -7.36
CA ASN A 50 -29.53 21.30 -8.02
C ASN A 50 -28.42 21.60 -7.01
N VAL A 51 -28.73 22.28 -5.90
CA VAL A 51 -27.76 22.54 -4.81
C VAL A 51 -27.33 21.23 -4.16
N ALA A 52 -28.28 20.38 -3.79
CA ALA A 52 -27.99 19.10 -3.16
C ALA A 52 -27.12 18.20 -4.06
N THR A 53 -27.47 18.10 -5.35
CA THR A 53 -26.69 17.33 -6.33
C THR A 53 -25.28 17.91 -6.51
N SER A 54 -25.14 19.24 -6.53
CA SER A 54 -23.83 19.90 -6.65
C SER A 54 -22.94 19.68 -5.41
N MET A 55 -23.53 19.71 -4.21
CA MET A 55 -22.81 19.37 -2.98
C MET A 55 -22.37 17.91 -2.96
N ALA A 56 -23.26 16.99 -3.35
CA ALA A 56 -22.95 15.56 -3.44
C ALA A 56 -21.83 15.29 -4.46
N ALA A 57 -21.89 15.90 -5.65
CA ALA A 57 -20.86 15.80 -6.68
C ALA A 57 -19.50 16.30 -6.16
N THR A 58 -19.49 17.44 -5.45
CA THR A 58 -18.27 18.00 -4.85
C THR A 58 -17.70 17.08 -3.78
N ALA A 59 -18.54 16.52 -2.90
CA ALA A 59 -18.12 15.57 -1.88
C ALA A 59 -17.54 14.28 -2.49
N LEU A 60 -18.17 13.73 -3.53
CA LEU A 60 -17.68 12.56 -4.25
C LEU A 60 -16.33 12.82 -4.91
N ARG A 61 -16.18 13.96 -5.60
CA ARG A 61 -14.91 14.38 -6.20
C ARG A 61 -13.82 14.48 -5.13
N SER A 62 -14.11 15.15 -4.02
CA SER A 62 -13.16 15.32 -2.91
C SER A 62 -12.71 13.97 -2.32
N ARG A 63 -13.65 13.06 -2.07
CA ARG A 63 -13.33 11.71 -1.56
C ARG A 63 -12.46 10.93 -2.53
N MET A 64 -12.75 10.96 -3.83
CA MET A 64 -11.94 10.26 -4.83
C MET A 64 -10.53 10.83 -4.97
N THR A 65 -10.40 12.16 -4.93
CA THR A 65 -9.07 12.81 -4.92
C THR A 65 -8.28 12.44 -3.66
N ALA A 66 -8.92 12.46 -2.48
CA ALA A 66 -8.28 12.05 -1.23
C ALA A 66 -7.87 10.56 -1.24
N SER A 67 -8.73 9.68 -1.77
CA SER A 67 -8.40 8.26 -1.96
C SER A 67 -7.22 8.08 -2.92
N SER A 68 -7.21 8.82 -4.03
CA SER A 68 -6.08 8.81 -4.96
C SER A 68 -4.76 9.17 -4.27
N ALA A 69 -4.75 10.26 -3.48
CA ALA A 69 -3.56 10.69 -2.77
C ALA A 69 -3.07 9.62 -1.78
N LYS A 70 -3.97 9.07 -0.96
CA LYS A 70 -3.62 8.01 0.00
C LYS A 70 -3.05 6.75 -0.67
N LEU A 71 -3.63 6.34 -1.80
CA LEU A 71 -3.14 5.19 -2.57
C LEU A 71 -1.76 5.43 -3.17
N ALA A 72 -1.50 6.65 -3.67
CA ALA A 72 -0.20 7.03 -4.19
C ALA A 72 0.87 7.06 -3.09
N THR A 73 0.56 7.63 -1.92
CA THR A 73 1.45 7.62 -0.74
C THR A 73 1.75 6.19 -0.30
N ALA A 74 0.72 5.35 -0.15
CA ALA A 74 0.92 3.95 0.24
C ALA A 74 1.82 3.20 -0.75
N ALA A 75 1.65 3.43 -2.06
CA ALA A 75 2.52 2.83 -3.08
C ALA A 75 4.00 3.21 -2.87
N HIS A 76 4.26 4.49 -2.58
CA HIS A 76 5.61 4.99 -2.33
C HIS A 76 6.22 4.44 -1.04
N GLU A 77 5.41 4.32 0.02
CA GLU A 77 5.85 3.74 1.29
C GLU A 77 6.23 2.26 1.13
N TYR A 78 5.43 1.48 0.38
CA TYR A 78 5.77 0.09 0.10
C TYR A 78 7.07 -0.05 -0.71
N GLU A 79 7.29 0.79 -1.73
CA GLU A 79 8.56 0.78 -2.48
C GLU A 79 9.75 1.17 -1.60
N THR A 80 9.58 2.16 -0.74
CA THR A 80 10.65 2.59 0.17
C THR A 80 11.00 1.47 1.15
N MET A 81 10.00 0.78 1.70
CA MET A 81 10.21 -0.35 2.59
C MET A 81 10.94 -1.52 1.90
N ASP A 82 10.55 -1.83 0.66
CA ASP A 82 11.19 -2.88 -0.14
C ASP A 82 12.67 -2.56 -0.43
N ASN A 83 12.94 -1.33 -0.89
CA ASN A 83 14.30 -0.86 -1.14
C ASN A 83 15.17 -0.85 0.13
N ASN A 84 14.61 -0.38 1.25
CA ASN A 84 15.30 -0.39 2.54
C ASN A 84 15.61 -1.82 3.01
N GLY A 85 14.67 -2.75 2.81
CA GLY A 85 14.88 -4.17 3.11
C GLY A 85 15.98 -4.79 2.24
N ALA A 86 15.97 -4.51 0.94
CA ALA A 86 17.01 -4.95 0.01
C ALA A 86 18.39 -4.38 0.39
N ALA A 87 18.46 -3.10 0.75
CA ALA A 87 19.69 -2.46 1.21
C ALA A 87 20.21 -3.08 2.52
N ALA A 88 19.32 -3.38 3.47
CA ALA A 88 19.68 -4.04 4.72
C ALA A 88 20.22 -5.46 4.48
N LEU A 89 19.64 -6.22 3.55
CA LEU A 89 20.14 -7.54 3.16
C LEU A 89 21.49 -7.45 2.44
N ALA A 90 21.67 -6.49 1.55
CA ALA A 90 22.95 -6.26 0.87
C ALA A 90 24.08 -5.85 1.83
N ALA A 91 23.74 -5.20 2.95
CA ALA A 91 24.69 -4.81 3.99
C ALA A 91 25.15 -5.99 4.88
N VAL A 92 24.50 -7.17 4.79
CA VAL A 92 24.94 -8.37 5.53
C VAL A 92 26.25 -8.88 4.93
N PRO A 93 27.35 -8.96 5.70
CA PRO A 93 28.60 -9.50 5.20
C PRO A 93 28.43 -11.00 4.87
N GLN A 94 28.76 -11.40 3.64
CA GLN A 94 28.65 -12.78 3.18
C GLN A 94 29.71 -13.74 3.78
N GLY A 95 30.46 -13.32 4.80
CA GLY A 95 31.71 -13.99 5.21
C GLY A 95 32.10 -13.87 6.68
N GLY A 96 31.17 -13.97 7.63
CA GLY A 96 31.49 -13.79 9.05
C GLY A 96 30.73 -14.69 10.01
N GLY A 97 31.14 -15.97 10.10
CA GLY A 97 30.83 -16.80 11.28
C GLY A 97 30.38 -18.20 10.91
N ARG A 98 31.31 -19.16 10.98
CA ARG A 98 31.07 -20.60 10.98
C ARG A 98 29.77 -20.96 11.71
N PHE A 99 28.77 -21.45 10.99
CA PHE A 99 27.90 -22.46 11.57
C PHE A 99 28.77 -23.70 11.77
N THR A 100 29.47 -23.79 12.90
CA THR A 100 29.80 -25.10 13.45
C THR A 100 28.47 -25.67 13.94
N PRO A 101 27.91 -26.72 13.30
CA PRO A 101 26.77 -27.39 13.88
C PRO A 101 27.20 -27.82 15.28
N LEU A 102 26.48 -27.37 16.31
CA LEU A 102 26.59 -27.94 17.64
C LEU A 102 26.10 -29.39 17.51
N VAL A 103 27.02 -30.27 17.14
CA VAL A 103 26.83 -31.72 17.27
C VAL A 103 26.43 -31.94 18.73
N PRO A 104 25.27 -32.55 19.00
CA PRO A 104 24.86 -32.84 20.35
C PRO A 104 25.98 -33.66 21.01
N ARG A 105 26.54 -33.15 22.13
CA ARG A 105 27.43 -33.93 23.00
C ARG A 105 26.61 -34.99 23.74
N GLY A 106 26.13 -35.97 22.98
CA GLY A 106 25.58 -37.22 23.45
C GLY A 106 26.72 -38.14 23.82
N THR A 107 26.71 -38.54 25.08
CA THR A 107 27.58 -39.49 25.75
C THR A 107 27.57 -40.88 25.09
N GLY A 108 28.75 -41.48 24.89
CA GLY A 108 28.91 -42.94 24.93
C GLY A 108 29.52 -43.61 23.70
N VAL A 109 30.59 -44.36 23.98
CA VAL A 109 31.09 -45.57 23.29
C VAL A 109 32.19 -45.39 22.21
N ASP A 110 33.41 -45.65 22.68
CA ASP A 110 34.48 -46.53 22.15
C ASP A 110 34.88 -46.55 20.67
N GLY A 111 36.21 -46.43 20.50
CA GLY A 111 36.97 -46.72 19.28
C GLY A 111 37.49 -45.43 18.64
N GLY A 112 38.77 -45.08 18.66
CA GLY A 112 39.98 -45.89 18.72
C GLY A 112 40.97 -45.24 17.74
N ALA A 113 42.15 -44.89 18.25
CA ALA A 113 43.39 -44.58 17.53
C ALA A 113 43.37 -43.46 16.46
N ALA A 114 44.13 -42.38 16.71
CA ALA A 114 45.54 -42.33 16.34
C ALA A 114 46.07 -40.88 16.38
N GLY A 115 47.14 -40.67 17.15
CA GLY A 115 48.16 -39.62 16.94
C GLY A 115 47.70 -38.19 17.25
N GLY A 116 48.30 -37.45 18.16
CA GLY A 116 49.68 -37.52 18.60
C GLY A 116 50.19 -36.08 18.66
N LEU A 117 50.47 -35.66 19.89
CA LEU A 117 51.41 -34.61 20.32
C LEU A 117 51.47 -33.26 19.56
N GLY A 118 51.21 -32.19 20.33
CA GLY A 118 51.74 -30.86 20.05
C GLY A 118 51.20 -29.79 20.99
N THR A 119 51.52 -29.84 22.29
CA THR A 119 51.44 -28.68 23.20
C THR A 119 52.87 -28.11 23.43
N PRO A 120 53.05 -26.98 24.11
CA PRO A 120 52.90 -25.61 23.60
C PRO A 120 54.19 -24.77 23.82
N ARG A 121 54.25 -23.58 23.24
CA ARG A 121 54.80 -22.37 23.87
C ARG A 121 54.02 -21.16 23.38
#